data_AF-A0A9D6JMU6-F1
#
_entry.id   AF-A0A9D6JMU6-F1
#
_cell.length_a   1.000
_cell.length_b   1.000
_cell.length_c   1.000
_cell.angle_alpha   90.00
_cell.angle_beta   90.00
_cell.angle_gamma   90.00
#
_symmetry.space_group_name_H-M   'P 1'
#
loop_
_entity.id
_entity.type
_entity.pdbx_description
1 polymer ?
#
loop_
_entity_poly.entity_id
_entity_poly.type
_entity_poly.pdbx_seq_one_letter_code
_entity_poly.pdbx_strand_id
1 'polypeptide(L)'
;MTTTNLRFALNTWQHLYSLQQAITQTDNLTGNRLLVNGIIRNEPLFDRHDMPISICFLQSASPPYRKTADNRIIVGQLSRNDTLHADIPVDTNVFAELKKNLVEYIGLEGIHIVVTAGLILPANGWQQNTAADIVQLDYAMKGDGG
;
A
#
# COMPACT_ATOMS: atom_id res chain seq x y z
N MET A 1 20.13 -8.99 7.31
CA MET A 1 18.78 -8.39 7.18
C MET A 1 17.89 -9.44 6.56
N THR A 2 16.78 -9.78 7.21
CA THR A 2 15.84 -10.76 6.67
C THR A 2 14.80 -9.99 5.87
N THR A 3 14.68 -10.30 4.58
CA THR A 3 13.60 -9.79 3.74
C THR A 3 12.45 -10.79 3.75
N THR A 4 11.23 -10.28 3.89
CA THR A 4 9.99 -11.07 3.95
C THR A 4 8.98 -10.42 3.03
N ASN A 5 8.18 -11.24 2.35
CA ASN A 5 7.15 -10.74 1.45
C ASN A 5 5.77 -10.94 2.06
N LEU A 6 4.96 -9.89 2.11
CA LEU A 6 3.54 -9.97 2.41
C LEU A 6 2.74 -9.90 1.13
N ARG A 7 1.65 -10.66 1.07
CA ARG A 7 0.72 -10.64 -0.05
C ARG A 7 -0.70 -10.42 0.43
N PHE A 8 -1.42 -9.54 -0.26
CA PHE A 8 -2.83 -9.31 0.02
C PHE A 8 -3.59 -8.92 -1.25
N ALA A 9 -4.84 -9.33 -1.31
CA ALA A 9 -5.77 -8.85 -2.32
C ALA A 9 -6.32 -7.48 -1.91
N LEU A 10 -6.52 -6.61 -2.89
CA LEU A 10 -7.26 -5.37 -2.68
C LEU A 10 -8.75 -5.70 -2.55
N ASN A 11 -9.33 -5.47 -1.37
CA ASN A 11 -10.72 -5.85 -1.08
C ASN A 11 -11.72 -4.78 -1.53
N THR A 12 -11.34 -3.51 -1.45
CA THR A 12 -12.15 -2.36 -1.87
C THR A 12 -11.24 -1.15 -2.06
N TRP A 13 -11.53 -0.32 -3.06
CA TRP A 13 -11.12 1.08 -3.06
C TRP A 13 -12.26 1.93 -2.52
N GLN A 14 -11.98 2.73 -1.49
CA GLN A 14 -12.82 3.90 -1.27
C GLN A 14 -12.34 4.97 -2.25
N HIS A 15 -13.05 5.10 -3.38
CA HIS A 15 -13.00 6.34 -4.14
C HIS A 15 -13.35 7.46 -3.17
N LEU A 16 -12.39 8.32 -2.86
CA LEU A 16 -12.67 9.60 -2.23
C LEU A 16 -13.31 10.49 -3.30
N TYR A 17 -14.62 10.26 -3.50
CA TYR A 17 -15.67 11.21 -3.89
C TYR A 17 -16.11 11.35 -5.35
N SER A 18 -17.40 11.70 -5.47
CA SER A 18 -18.04 12.28 -6.67
C SER A 18 -17.48 13.67 -6.96
N LEU A 19 -17.55 14.13 -8.22
CA LEU A 19 -17.10 15.46 -8.65
C LEU A 19 -17.66 16.59 -7.76
N GLN A 20 -18.91 16.46 -7.32
CA GLN A 20 -19.58 17.44 -6.46
C GLN A 20 -18.97 17.52 -5.05
N GLN A 21 -18.64 16.38 -4.45
CA GLN A 21 -18.01 16.31 -3.13
C GLN A 21 -16.56 16.83 -3.13
N ALA A 22 -15.81 16.58 -4.21
CA ALA A 22 -14.46 17.11 -4.41
C ALA A 22 -14.44 18.64 -4.55
N ILE A 23 -15.50 19.25 -5.10
CA ILE A 23 -15.65 20.70 -5.22
C ILE A 23 -16.06 21.34 -3.88
N THR A 24 -16.84 20.64 -3.04
CA THR A 24 -17.39 21.19 -1.79
C THR A 24 -16.48 21.07 -0.55
N GLN A 25 -15.50 20.16 -0.54
CA GLN A 25 -14.62 19.92 0.60
C GLN A 25 -13.18 20.39 0.30
N THR A 26 -13.00 21.69 0.11
CA THR A 26 -11.73 22.29 -0.31
C THR A 26 -10.66 22.31 0.78
N ASP A 27 -10.99 22.00 2.03
CA ASP A 27 -10.10 22.32 3.15
C ASP A 27 -9.33 21.14 3.79
N ASN A 28 -9.52 19.87 3.42
CA ASN A 28 -8.69 18.78 4.01
C ASN A 28 -8.58 17.44 3.25
N LEU A 29 -9.17 17.29 2.06
CA LEU A 29 -9.17 16.01 1.32
C LEU A 29 -8.92 16.25 -0.18
N THR A 30 -7.70 16.69 -0.50
CA THR A 30 -7.25 16.92 -1.87
C THR A 30 -7.14 15.60 -2.65
N GLY A 31 -7.33 15.63 -3.98
CA GLY A 31 -7.13 14.49 -4.90
C GLY A 31 -5.69 13.94 -4.97
N ASN A 32 -4.88 14.25 -3.96
CA ASN A 32 -3.48 13.97 -3.75
C ASN A 32 -3.30 12.75 -2.83
N ARG A 33 -4.38 12.00 -2.53
CA ARG A 33 -4.37 10.83 -1.66
C ARG A 33 -5.07 9.67 -2.32
N LEU A 34 -4.48 8.49 -2.22
CA LEU A 34 -5.00 7.25 -2.80
C LEU A 34 -4.87 6.14 -1.74
N LEU A 35 -5.99 5.62 -1.24
CA LEU A 35 -6.03 4.66 -0.13
C LEU A 35 -6.37 3.24 -0.63
N VAL A 36 -5.47 2.29 -0.40
CA VAL A 36 -5.74 0.86 -0.55
C VAL A 36 -5.98 0.18 0.78
N ASN A 37 -6.97 -0.72 0.80
CA ASN A 37 -7.23 -1.60 1.92
C ASN A 37 -7.23 -3.05 1.46
N GLY A 38 -6.72 -3.92 2.33
CA GLY A 38 -6.71 -5.36 2.12
C GLY A 38 -6.65 -6.12 3.42
N ILE A 39 -6.61 -7.44 3.31
CA ILE A 39 -6.41 -8.34 4.44
C ILE A 39 -5.31 -9.32 4.03
N ILE A 40 -4.26 -9.38 4.84
CA ILE A 40 -3.25 -10.43 4.74
C ILE A 40 -3.80 -11.64 5.50
N ARG A 41 -3.93 -12.78 4.81
CA ARG A 41 -4.56 -13.97 5.37
C ARG A 41 -3.53 -15.02 5.79
N ASN A 42 -3.74 -15.62 6.96
CA ASN A 42 -2.99 -16.81 7.42
C ASN A 42 -1.45 -16.69 7.32
N GLU A 43 -0.90 -15.51 7.62
CA GLU A 43 0.53 -15.25 7.51
C GLU A 43 1.27 -15.62 8.81
N PRO A 44 2.38 -16.38 8.76
CA PRO A 44 3.14 -16.75 9.96
C PRO A 44 3.64 -15.58 10.81
N LEU A 45 3.88 -14.41 10.21
CA LEU A 45 4.29 -13.20 10.93
C LEU A 45 3.22 -12.67 11.92
N PHE A 46 1.98 -13.09 11.73
CA PHE A 46 0.82 -12.69 12.53
C PHE A 46 0.19 -13.91 13.21
N ASP A 47 0.99 -14.92 13.55
CA ASP A 47 0.52 -16.15 14.24
C ASP A 47 -0.62 -16.85 13.49
N ARG A 48 -0.61 -16.77 12.15
CA ARG A 48 -1.65 -17.31 11.27
C ARG A 48 -3.03 -16.65 11.42
N HIS A 49 -3.10 -15.46 12.00
CA HIS A 49 -4.30 -14.64 12.03
C HIS A 49 -4.39 -13.72 10.81
N ASP A 50 -5.62 -13.36 10.47
CA ASP A 50 -5.89 -12.36 9.46
C ASP A 50 -5.51 -10.98 9.99
N MET A 51 -4.76 -10.23 9.18
CA MET A 51 -4.24 -8.92 9.53
C MET A 51 -4.71 -7.88 8.51
N PRO A 52 -5.56 -6.92 8.91
CA PRO A 52 -5.95 -5.81 8.04
C PRO A 52 -4.73 -4.95 7.69
N ILE A 53 -4.69 -4.48 6.45
CA ILE A 53 -3.64 -3.58 5.96
C ILE A 53 -4.26 -2.40 5.21
N SER A 54 -3.70 -1.23 5.48
CA SER A 54 -4.02 0.06 4.87
C SER A 54 -2.74 0.70 4.34
N ILE A 55 -2.72 1.09 3.06
CA ILE A 55 -1.62 1.89 2.50
C ILE A 55 -2.23 3.13 1.86
N CYS A 56 -1.81 4.32 2.31
CA CYS A 56 -2.19 5.58 1.72
C CYS A 56 -1.01 6.14 0.92
N PHE A 57 -1.18 6.23 -0.40
CA PHE A 57 -0.25 6.97 -1.24
C PHE A 57 -0.56 8.46 -1.17
N LEU A 58 0.46 9.27 -0.94
CA LEU A 58 0.36 10.72 -0.82
C LEU A 58 1.15 11.37 -1.97
N GLN A 59 0.47 12.10 -2.83
CA GLN A 59 1.13 12.85 -3.89
C GLN A 59 2.00 13.95 -3.28
N SER A 60 3.29 13.95 -3.63
CA SER A 60 4.30 14.90 -3.18
C SER A 60 5.09 15.41 -4.38
N ALA A 61 5.46 16.69 -4.39
CA ALA A 61 6.33 17.24 -5.43
C ALA A 61 7.78 16.72 -5.33
N SER A 62 8.20 16.27 -4.14
CA SER A 62 9.55 15.77 -3.87
C SER A 62 9.48 14.67 -2.80
N PRO A 63 9.15 13.42 -3.19
CA PRO A 63 9.08 12.32 -2.24
C PRO A 63 10.49 12.01 -1.67
N PRO A 64 10.65 11.97 -0.34
CA PRO A 64 11.95 11.72 0.27
C PRO A 64 12.24 10.21 0.32
N TYR A 65 12.67 9.64 -0.80
CA TYR A 65 13.08 8.24 -0.85
C TYR A 65 14.45 8.03 -0.21
N ARG A 66 14.47 7.32 0.92
CA ARG A 66 15.71 6.90 1.58
C ARG A 66 16.26 5.64 0.91
N LYS A 67 17.54 5.37 1.10
CA LYS A 67 18.17 4.12 0.66
C LYS A 67 18.70 3.32 1.84
N THR A 68 18.63 2.00 1.71
CA THR A 68 19.28 1.06 2.61
C THR A 68 20.80 1.08 2.42
N ALA A 69 21.54 0.41 3.31
CA ALA A 69 22.99 0.25 3.19
C ALA A 69 23.42 -0.50 1.91
N ASP A 70 22.57 -1.39 1.39
CA ASP A 70 22.75 -2.09 0.11
C ASP A 70 22.14 -1.33 -1.09
N ASN A 71 21.87 -0.03 -0.94
CA ASN A 71 21.44 0.89 -2.01
C ASN A 71 20.05 0.57 -2.62
N ARG A 72 19.21 -0.21 -1.93
CA ARG A 72 17.79 -0.38 -2.26
C ARG A 72 17.00 0.85 -1.83
N ILE A 73 15.96 1.21 -2.59
CA ILE A 73 15.07 2.32 -2.25
C ILE A 73 14.07 1.85 -1.20
N ILE A 74 13.96 2.60 -0.11
CA ILE A 74 12.88 2.46 0.88
C ILE A 74 11.71 3.27 0.37
N VAL A 75 10.67 2.57 -0.11
CA VAL A 75 9.47 3.19 -0.66
C VAL A 75 8.50 3.64 0.42
N GLY A 76 8.59 3.08 1.64
CA GLY A 76 7.74 3.48 2.76
C GLY A 76 8.08 2.73 4.03
N GLN A 77 7.32 2.99 5.09
CA GLN A 77 7.40 2.25 6.35
C GLN A 77 6.02 1.71 6.72
N LEU A 78 5.96 0.41 7.03
CA LEU A 78 4.75 -0.28 7.44
C LEU A 78 4.73 -0.42 8.95
N SER A 79 3.84 0.32 9.60
CA SER A 79 3.68 0.30 11.06
C SER A 79 2.72 -0.81 11.46
N ARG A 80 3.10 -1.59 12.48
CA ARG A 80 2.28 -2.68 13.02
C ARG A 80 1.57 -2.27 14.31
N ASN A 81 0.28 -1.99 14.24
CA ASN A 81 -0.60 -1.85 15.40
C ASN A 81 -1.67 -2.96 15.36
N ASP A 82 -2.93 -2.66 15.70
CA ASP A 82 -4.08 -3.54 15.48
C ASP A 82 -4.40 -3.72 13.99
N THR A 83 -3.90 -2.79 13.16
CA THR A 83 -3.87 -2.86 11.71
C THR A 83 -2.48 -2.49 11.21
N LEU A 84 -2.11 -2.99 10.04
CA LEU A 84 -0.91 -2.52 9.35
C LEU A 84 -1.23 -1.23 8.61
N HIS A 85 -0.40 -0.19 8.80
CA HIS A 85 -0.59 1.10 8.16
C HIS A 85 0.69 1.65 7.56
N ALA A 86 0.62 2.19 6.34
CA ALA A 86 1.71 2.90 5.71
C ALA A 86 1.20 4.16 4.99
N ASP A 87 1.92 5.27 5.15
CA ASP A 87 1.76 6.47 4.34
C ASP A 87 2.99 6.60 3.42
N ILE A 88 2.77 6.51 2.11
CA ILE A 88 3.82 6.43 1.10
C ILE A 88 3.79 7.68 0.22
N PRO A 89 4.74 8.62 0.38
CA PRO A 89 4.84 9.76 -0.51
C PRO A 89 5.33 9.30 -1.89
N VAL A 90 4.61 9.69 -2.94
CA VAL A 90 4.97 9.40 -4.34
C VAL A 90 4.91 10.67 -5.17
N ASP A 91 5.69 10.73 -6.25
CA ASP A 91 5.63 11.86 -7.16
C ASP A 91 4.33 11.88 -7.98
N THR A 92 4.03 13.03 -8.58
CA THR A 92 2.80 13.24 -9.37
C THR A 92 2.62 12.23 -10.50
N ASN A 93 3.70 11.84 -11.19
CA ASN A 93 3.59 10.94 -12.34
C ASN A 93 3.27 9.52 -11.86
N VAL A 94 4.00 9.04 -10.85
CA VAL A 94 3.74 7.74 -10.20
C VAL A 94 2.34 7.70 -9.60
N PHE A 95 1.89 8.78 -8.96
CA PHE A 95 0.54 8.87 -8.40
C PHE A 95 -0.54 8.75 -9.48
N ALA A 96 -0.37 9.44 -10.62
CA ALA A 96 -1.31 9.39 -11.73
C ALA A 96 -1.36 7.99 -12.38
N GLU A 97 -0.22 7.33 -12.55
CA GLU A 97 -0.15 5.96 -13.06
C GLU A 97 -0.79 4.95 -12.11
N LEU A 98 -0.49 5.03 -10.80
CA LEU A 98 -1.12 4.19 -9.78
C LEU A 98 -2.64 4.38 -9.80
N LYS A 99 -3.11 5.63 -9.83
CA LYS A 99 -4.53 5.94 -9.91
C LYS A 99 -5.15 5.35 -11.17
N LYS A 100 -4.51 5.52 -12.33
CA LYS A 100 -5.00 4.99 -13.61
C LYS A 100 -5.12 3.47 -13.57
N ASN A 101 -4.02 2.77 -13.29
CA ASN A 101 -3.97 1.32 -13.31
C ASN A 101 -4.97 0.73 -12.30
N LEU A 102 -5.01 1.27 -11.08
CA LEU A 102 -5.83 0.67 -10.05
C LEU A 102 -7.32 0.97 -10.23
N VAL A 103 -7.69 2.12 -10.79
CA VAL A 103 -9.10 2.45 -11.10
C VAL A 103 -9.60 1.72 -12.34
N GLU A 104 -8.80 1.62 -13.40
CA GLU A 104 -9.20 0.97 -14.65
C GLU A 104 -9.47 -0.52 -14.46
N TYR A 105 -8.68 -1.21 -13.63
CA TYR A 105 -8.74 -2.66 -13.52
C TYR A 105 -9.61 -3.18 -12.36
N ILE A 106 -9.86 -2.40 -11.30
CA ILE A 106 -10.62 -2.89 -10.14
C ILE A 106 -12.14 -2.95 -10.38
N GLY A 107 -12.65 -2.21 -11.37
CA GLY A 107 -14.05 -2.23 -11.77
C GLY A 107 -14.40 -3.33 -12.75
N LEU A 108 -13.41 -4.08 -13.24
CA LEU A 108 -13.60 -5.15 -14.20
C LEU A 108 -13.97 -6.44 -13.46
N GLU A 109 -15.16 -6.96 -13.76
CA GLU A 109 -15.60 -8.25 -13.22
C GLU A 109 -14.57 -9.35 -13.53
N GLY A 110 -14.22 -10.12 -12.51
CA GLY A 110 -13.26 -11.22 -12.60
C GLY A 110 -11.79 -10.82 -12.69
N ILE A 111 -11.44 -9.56 -12.40
CA ILE A 111 -10.04 -9.13 -12.21
C ILE A 111 -9.78 -8.83 -10.73
N HIS A 112 -8.80 -9.51 -10.17
CA HIS A 112 -8.32 -9.31 -8.80
C HIS A 112 -6.92 -8.69 -8.81
N ILE A 113 -6.72 -7.63 -8.02
CA ILE A 113 -5.40 -7.01 -7.85
C ILE A 113 -4.76 -7.58 -6.58
N VAL A 114 -3.60 -8.22 -6.73
CA VAL A 114 -2.79 -8.74 -5.63
C VAL A 114 -1.56 -7.85 -5.46
N VAL A 115 -1.37 -7.33 -4.26
CA VAL A 115 -0.20 -6.53 -3.89
C VAL A 115 0.82 -7.44 -3.19
N THR A 116 2.09 -7.32 -3.58
CA THR A 116 3.22 -7.93 -2.88
C THR A 116 4.09 -6.83 -2.28
N ALA A 117 4.24 -6.82 -0.96
CA ALA A 117 5.11 -5.90 -0.24
C ALA A 117 6.36 -6.63 0.29
N GLY A 118 7.53 -6.25 -0.19
CA GLY A 118 8.82 -6.74 0.31
C GLY A 118 9.28 -5.88 1.48
N LEU A 119 9.46 -6.50 2.65
CA LEU A 119 9.76 -5.84 3.91
C LEU A 119 11.17 -6.20 4.40
N ILE A 120 11.86 -5.20 4.96
CA ILE A 120 13.02 -5.41 5.83
C ILE A 120 12.53 -5.29 7.27
N LEU A 121 12.61 -6.40 7.99
CA LEU A 121 12.18 -6.45 9.39
C LEU A 121 13.29 -5.94 10.33
N PRO A 122 12.94 -5.35 11.48
CA PRO A 122 13.90 -5.06 12.54
C PRO A 122 14.64 -6.33 12.99
N ALA A 123 15.88 -6.16 13.47
CA ALA A 123 16.74 -7.28 13.88
C ALA A 123 16.14 -8.18 14.97
N ASN A 124 15.22 -7.62 15.76
CA ASN A 124 14.58 -8.28 16.90
C ASN A 124 13.23 -8.92 16.52
N GLY A 125 12.94 -9.04 15.22
CA GLY A 125 11.61 -9.37 14.71
C GLY A 125 10.69 -8.14 14.63
N TRP A 126 9.52 -8.33 14.02
CA TRP A 126 8.55 -7.25 13.81
C TRP A 126 7.48 -7.26 14.90
N GLN A 127 7.73 -6.49 15.95
CA GLN A 127 6.87 -6.42 17.14
C GLN A 127 5.71 -5.42 16.95
N GLN A 128 4.68 -5.53 17.79
CA GLN A 128 3.62 -4.51 17.85
C GLN A 128 4.22 -3.13 18.20
N ASN A 129 3.66 -2.08 17.63
CA ASN A 129 4.12 -0.69 17.70
C ASN A 129 5.51 -0.45 17.10
N THR A 130 5.95 -1.30 16.18
CA THR A 130 7.19 -1.11 15.42
C THR A 130 6.94 -1.03 13.93
N ALA A 131 7.84 -0.37 13.21
CA ALA A 131 7.79 -0.23 11.77
C ALA A 131 8.78 -1.17 11.08
N ALA A 132 8.37 -1.69 9.92
CA ALA A 132 9.25 -2.38 8.98
C ALA A 132 9.44 -1.50 7.73
N ASP A 133 10.63 -1.51 7.14
CA ASP A 133 10.88 -0.76 5.91
C ASP A 133 10.34 -1.54 4.72
N ILE A 134 9.56 -0.85 3.87
CA ILE A 134 9.08 -1.40 2.60
C ILE A 134 10.14 -1.07 1.54
N VAL A 135 10.70 -2.08 0.90
CA VAL A 135 11.72 -1.93 -0.16
C VAL A 135 11.25 -2.38 -1.52
N GLN A 136 10.07 -2.99 -1.60
CA GLN A 136 9.42 -3.42 -2.82
C GLN A 136 7.91 -3.36 -2.63
N LEU A 137 7.19 -2.83 -3.60
CA LEU A 137 5.73 -2.79 -3.60
C LEU A 137 5.24 -3.00 -5.03
N ASP A 138 4.89 -4.24 -5.34
CA ASP A 138 4.40 -4.62 -6.66
C ASP A 138 2.92 -4.94 -6.61
N TYR A 139 2.25 -4.79 -7.75
CA TYR A 139 0.88 -5.23 -7.95
C TYR A 139 0.80 -6.11 -9.20
N ALA A 140 -0.01 -7.17 -9.12
CA ALA A 140 -0.29 -8.07 -10.22
C ALA A 140 -1.80 -8.22 -10.39
N MET A 141 -2.26 -8.21 -11.63
CA MET A 141 -3.64 -8.53 -11.98
C MET A 141 -3.76 -10.03 -12.17
N LYS A 142 -4.75 -10.63 -11.50
CA LYS A 142 -5.11 -12.03 -11.67
C LYS A 142 -6.56 -12.10 -12.18
N GLY A 143 -6.76 -12.66 -13.35
CA GLY A 143 -8.10 -12.99 -13.84
C GLY A 143 -8.66 -14.24 -13.16
N ASP A 144 -9.98 -14.40 -13.12
CA ASP A 144 -10.65 -15.61 -12.61
C ASP A 144 -10.34 -16.89 -13.40
N GLY A 145 -9.67 -16.78 -14.55
CA GLY A 145 -9.10 -17.90 -15.29
C GLY A 145 -7.59 -18.01 -15.10
N GLY A 146 -7.14 -18.92 -14.21
CA GLY A 146 -5.72 -19.27 -14.02
C GLY A 146 -5.35 -19.73 -12.61
#